data_AF-A0A7S0PBU8-F1
#
_entry.id   AF-A0A7S0PBU8-F1
#
_cell.length_a   1.000
_cell.length_b   1.000
_cell.length_c   1.000
_cell.angle_alpha   90.00
_cell.angle_beta   90.00
_cell.angle_gamma   90.00
#
_symmetry.space_group_name_H-M   'P 1'
#
loop_
_entity.id
_entity.type
_entity.pdbx_description
1 polymer ?
#
loop_
_entity_poly.entity_id
_entity_poly.type
_entity_poly.pdbx_seq_one_letter_code
_entity_poly.pdbx_strand_id
1 'polypeptide(L)'
;LIDRHGHVMHIDFGFLLSNSPGGNMNFEAAPFKLTKEFVDLMGGARSRSFVAFRNLCAKAFLEVRKRKEKVILLVEMMMDGNEDLPCFRAGKRAIIEQLRARFAPGASSRQCVSLVNGLINQSMDNWRTRWYDAYQRWSVGIH
;
A
#
# COMPACT_ATOMS: atom_id res chain seq x y z
N LEU A 1 2.74 -14.75 -4.30
CA LEU A 1 3.60 -15.94 -4.41
C LEU A 1 4.47 -16.04 -3.17
N ILE A 2 4.74 -17.25 -2.66
CA ILE A 2 5.60 -17.49 -1.49
C ILE A 2 6.64 -18.54 -1.87
N ASP A 3 7.91 -18.29 -1.55
CA ASP A 3 8.99 -19.26 -1.78
C ASP A 3 9.27 -20.15 -0.54
N ARG A 4 10.16 -21.13 -0.70
CA ARG A 4 10.55 -22.06 0.38
C ARG A 4 11.28 -21.39 1.55
N HIS A 5 11.75 -20.15 1.39
CA HIS A 5 12.41 -19.36 2.43
C HIS A 5 11.43 -18.42 3.14
N GLY A 6 10.15 -18.39 2.71
CA GLY A 6 9.12 -17.55 3.28
C GLY A 6 9.07 -16.14 2.70
N HIS A 7 9.74 -15.87 1.58
CA HIS A 7 9.62 -14.58 0.92
C HIS A 7 8.26 -14.44 0.23
N VAL A 8 7.56 -13.36 0.51
CA VAL A 8 6.28 -13.03 -0.13
C VAL A 8 6.53 -12.06 -1.27
N MET A 9 6.13 -12.45 -2.48
CA MET A 9 6.21 -11.61 -3.67
C MET A 9 4.81 -11.30 -4.22
N HIS A 10 4.57 -10.02 -4.47
CA HIS A 10 3.41 -9.57 -5.25
C HIS A 10 3.66 -9.87 -6.73
N ILE A 11 2.63 -10.40 -7.41
CA ILE A 11 2.75 -10.89 -8.79
C ILE A 11 1.85 -10.13 -9.77
N ASP A 12 1.01 -9.23 -9.25
CA ASP A 12 0.09 -8.46 -10.06
C ASP A 12 0.62 -7.04 -10.24
N PHE A 13 0.86 -6.64 -11.48
CA PHE A 13 1.27 -5.27 -11.81
C PHE A 13 0.37 -4.70 -12.93
N GLY A 14 -0.79 -5.32 -13.18
CA GLY A 14 -1.73 -4.87 -14.21
C GLY A 14 -2.33 -3.49 -13.91
N PHE A 15 -2.29 -3.07 -12.65
CA PHE A 15 -2.76 -1.76 -12.17
C PHE A 15 -1.62 -1.02 -11.47
N LEU A 16 -1.26 0.15 -12.01
CA LEU A 16 -0.15 0.95 -11.53
C LEU A 16 -0.43 2.44 -11.75
N LEU A 17 0.10 3.27 -10.85
CA LEU A 17 0.00 4.74 -10.88
C LEU A 17 -1.46 5.23 -10.93
N SER A 18 -1.93 5.62 -12.12
CA SER A 18 -3.28 6.14 -12.34
C SER A 18 -4.30 5.06 -12.73
N ASN A 19 -3.84 3.84 -13.01
CA ASN A 19 -4.72 2.72 -13.35
C ASN A 19 -5.18 2.00 -12.08
N SER A 20 -6.49 1.77 -11.94
CA SER A 20 -7.09 1.06 -10.80
C SER A 20 -8.20 0.12 -11.30
N PRO A 21 -8.33 -1.10 -10.75
CA PRO A 21 -9.41 -2.00 -11.12
C PRO A 21 -10.76 -1.38 -10.73
N GLY A 22 -11.67 -1.26 -11.71
CA GLY A 22 -13.02 -0.71 -11.49
C GLY A 22 -13.19 0.79 -11.70
N GLY A 23 -12.22 1.49 -12.31
CA GLY A 23 -12.43 2.86 -12.82
C GLY A 23 -12.62 3.94 -11.73
N ASN A 24 -11.61 4.14 -10.88
CA ASN A 24 -11.62 5.09 -9.74
C ASN A 24 -12.75 4.87 -8.71
N MET A 25 -13.56 3.82 -8.84
CA MET A 25 -14.38 3.34 -7.74
C MET A 25 -13.42 2.83 -6.66
N ASN A 26 -13.56 3.34 -5.43
CA ASN A 26 -12.77 3.01 -4.23
C ASN A 26 -12.92 1.53 -3.80
N PHE A 27 -12.70 0.58 -4.71
CA PHE A 27 -12.95 -0.86 -4.52
C PHE A 27 -11.92 -1.47 -3.55
N GLU A 28 -10.74 -0.89 -3.48
CA GLU A 28 -9.73 -1.16 -2.45
C GLU A 28 -9.60 0.05 -1.52
N ALA A 29 -10.46 0.11 -0.50
CA ALA A 29 -10.44 1.20 0.48
C ALA A 29 -9.14 1.23 1.32
N ALA A 30 -8.38 0.13 1.37
CA ALA A 30 -7.14 0.05 2.15
C ALA A 30 -5.95 0.64 1.39
N PRO A 31 -5.07 1.39 2.07
CA PRO A 31 -3.83 1.89 1.50
C PRO A 31 -2.91 0.83 0.91
N PHE A 32 -2.88 -0.38 1.48
CA PHE A 32 -2.17 -1.53 0.92
C PHE A 32 -2.75 -2.85 1.44
N LYS A 33 -2.38 -3.96 0.79
CA LYS A 33 -2.84 -5.29 1.16
C LYS A 33 -2.17 -5.77 2.44
N LEU A 34 -2.93 -5.81 3.54
CA LEU A 34 -2.53 -6.42 4.81
C LEU A 34 -3.71 -7.23 5.35
N THR A 35 -3.73 -8.53 5.09
CA THR A 35 -4.84 -9.38 5.52
C THR A 35 -4.69 -9.80 6.97
N LYS A 36 -5.80 -10.26 7.57
CA LYS A 36 -5.81 -10.79 8.94
C LYS A 36 -4.84 -11.97 9.08
N GLU A 37 -4.79 -12.84 8.08
CA GLU A 37 -3.93 -14.02 8.06
C GLU A 37 -2.45 -13.62 8.13
N PHE A 38 -2.03 -12.53 7.46
CA PHE A 38 -0.67 -12.02 7.61
C PHE A 38 -0.40 -11.50 9.03
N VAL A 39 -1.36 -10.81 9.64
CA VAL A 39 -1.23 -10.33 11.03
C VAL A 39 -1.16 -11.50 12.01
N ASP A 40 -2.01 -12.51 11.83
CA ASP A 40 -2.06 -13.70 12.66
C ASP A 40 -0.81 -14.57 12.49
N LEU A 41 -0.27 -14.71 11.27
CA LEU A 41 1.02 -15.37 11.00
C LEU A 41 2.17 -14.67 11.74
N MET A 42 2.11 -13.36 11.89
CA MET A 42 3.07 -12.61 12.69
C MET A 42 2.84 -12.74 14.20
N GLY A 43 1.81 -13.45 14.66
CA GLY A 43 1.47 -13.62 16.08
C GLY A 43 0.48 -12.57 16.60
N GLY A 44 -0.21 -11.86 15.71
CA GLY A 44 -1.22 -10.86 16.04
C GLY A 44 -0.67 -9.44 16.17
N ALA A 45 -1.57 -8.46 16.23
CA ALA A 45 -1.23 -7.02 16.18
C ALA A 45 -0.42 -6.50 17.38
N ARG A 46 -0.34 -7.26 18.48
CA ARG A 46 0.46 -6.92 19.68
C ARG A 46 1.77 -7.70 19.78
N SER A 47 2.06 -8.58 18.82
CA SER A 47 3.27 -9.40 18.83
C SER A 47 4.53 -8.58 18.58
N ARG A 48 5.67 -9.09 19.06
CA ARG A 48 6.99 -8.50 18.76
C ARG A 48 7.28 -8.51 17.25
N SER A 49 6.86 -9.55 16.53
CA SER A 49 7.06 -9.67 15.09
C SER A 49 6.26 -8.62 14.31
N PHE A 50 5.00 -8.37 14.69
CA PHE A 50 4.21 -7.31 14.06
C PHE A 50 4.80 -5.92 14.35
N VAL A 51 5.28 -5.67 15.58
CA VAL A 51 6.01 -4.44 15.90
C VAL A 51 7.28 -4.29 15.03
N ALA A 52 8.03 -5.38 14.83
CA ALA A 52 9.19 -5.38 13.94
C ALA A 52 8.81 -5.08 12.48
N PHE A 53 7.73 -5.67 11.97
CA PHE A 53 7.18 -5.37 10.65
C PHE A 53 6.88 -3.87 10.49
N ARG A 54 6.14 -3.27 11.43
CA ARG A 54 5.82 -1.83 11.40
C ARG A 54 7.08 -0.96 11.37
N ASN A 55 8.07 -1.31 12.20
CA ASN A 55 9.35 -0.61 12.26
C ASN A 55 10.13 -0.73 10.94
N LEU A 56 10.13 -1.90 10.31
CA LEU A 56 10.77 -2.13 9.02
C LEU A 56 10.06 -1.35 7.90
N CYS A 57 8.73 -1.30 7.88
CA CYS A 57 7.98 -0.47 6.93
C CYS A 57 8.35 1.01 7.06
N ALA A 58 8.42 1.53 8.29
CA ALA A 58 8.79 2.92 8.53
C ALA A 58 10.23 3.22 8.09
N LYS A 59 11.18 2.33 8.41
CA LYS A 59 12.58 2.44 7.97
C LYS A 59 12.68 2.41 6.44
N ALA A 60 12.01 1.45 5.80
CA ALA A 60 12.00 1.33 4.34
C ALA A 60 11.44 2.60 3.69
N PHE A 61 10.32 3.13 4.17
CA PHE A 61 9.75 4.38 3.66
C PHE A 61 10.73 5.55 3.77
N LEU A 62 11.40 5.71 4.91
CA LEU A 62 12.41 6.75 5.11
C LEU A 62 13.60 6.60 4.16
N GLU A 63 14.08 5.37 3.92
CA GLU A 63 15.19 5.12 2.99
C GLU A 63 14.82 5.37 1.53
N VAL A 64 13.65 4.88 1.08
CA VAL A 64 13.17 5.13 -0.29
C VAL A 64 12.98 6.63 -0.51
N ARG A 65 12.47 7.36 0.49
CA ARG A 65 12.28 8.82 0.41
C ARG A 65 13.58 9.58 0.16
N LYS A 66 14.73 9.12 0.66
CA LYS A 66 16.04 9.73 0.35
C LYS A 66 16.40 9.63 -1.14
N ARG A 67 15.82 8.65 -1.84
CA ARG A 67 16.08 8.36 -3.26
C ARG A 67 14.90 8.68 -4.17
N LYS A 68 13.87 9.39 -3.67
CA LYS A 68 12.61 9.66 -4.39
C LYS A 68 12.82 10.29 -5.77
N GLU A 69 13.78 11.20 -5.93
CA GLU A 69 14.02 11.88 -7.21
C GLU A 69 14.48 10.88 -8.29
N LYS A 70 15.22 9.83 -7.92
CA LYS A 70 15.60 8.76 -8.86
C LYS A 70 14.38 7.95 -9.31
N VAL A 71 13.48 7.63 -8.39
CA VAL A 71 12.24 6.90 -8.69
C VAL A 71 11.34 7.74 -9.60
N ILE A 72 11.18 9.03 -9.28
CA ILE A 72 10.38 9.97 -10.08
C ILE A 72 10.96 10.12 -11.48
N LEU A 73 12.28 10.29 -11.60
CA LEU A 73 12.96 10.41 -12.89
C LEU A 73 12.79 9.14 -13.75
N LEU A 74 12.90 7.95 -13.16
CA LEU A 74 12.68 6.70 -13.89
C LEU A 74 11.25 6.60 -14.45
N VAL A 75 10.26 6.98 -13.64
CA VAL A 75 8.86 7.02 -14.10
C VAL A 75 8.69 8.07 -15.20
N GLU A 76 9.27 9.25 -15.03
CA GLU A 76 9.22 10.31 -16.03
C GLU A 76 9.81 9.90 -17.38
N MET A 77 10.96 9.22 -17.38
CA MET A 77 11.57 8.68 -18.61
C MET A 77 10.74 7.54 -19.21
N MET A 78 10.13 6.70 -18.38
CA MET A 78 9.26 5.62 -18.88
C MET A 78 7.99 6.15 -19.56
N MET A 79 7.52 7.34 -19.19
CA MET A 79 6.34 7.94 -19.81
C MET A 79 6.60 8.44 -21.22
N ASP A 80 7.83 8.85 -21.53
CA ASP A 80 8.21 9.39 -22.84
C ASP A 80 8.07 8.30 -23.91
N GLY A 81 7.18 8.51 -24.88
CA GLY A 81 6.88 7.54 -25.93
C GLY A 81 6.03 6.34 -25.50
N ASN A 82 5.46 6.35 -24.28
CA ASN A 82 4.55 5.32 -23.78
C ASN A 82 3.23 5.92 -23.26
N GLU A 83 2.87 7.14 -23.67
CA GLU A 83 1.73 7.90 -23.14
C GLU A 83 0.39 7.17 -23.25
N ASP A 84 0.28 6.25 -24.23
CA ASP A 84 -0.91 5.44 -24.49
C ASP A 84 -1.14 4.31 -23.46
N LEU A 85 -0.14 3.99 -22.62
CA LEU A 85 -0.29 2.96 -21.60
C LEU A 85 -1.36 3.35 -20.56
N PRO A 86 -2.22 2.42 -20.12
CA PRO A 86 -3.29 2.71 -19.16
C PRO A 86 -2.84 3.40 -17.87
N CYS A 87 -1.63 3.09 -17.37
CA CYS A 87 -1.06 3.71 -16.18
C CYS A 87 -0.63 5.18 -16.37
N PHE A 88 -0.51 5.64 -17.61
CA PHE A 88 -0.06 6.97 -18.00
C PHE A 88 -1.16 7.92 -18.51
N ARG A 89 -2.40 7.42 -18.67
CA ARG A 89 -3.55 8.16 -19.21
C ARG A 89 -3.92 9.45 -18.46
N ALA A 90 -3.62 9.56 -17.16
CA ALA A 90 -3.86 10.80 -16.41
C ALA A 90 -2.90 11.95 -16.80
N GLY A 91 -1.91 11.67 -17.65
CA GLY A 91 -0.94 12.65 -18.14
C GLY A 91 0.26 12.84 -17.22
N LYS A 92 1.39 13.23 -17.82
CA LYS A 92 2.69 13.40 -17.15
C LYS A 92 2.62 14.25 -15.89
N ARG A 93 2.05 15.44 -15.97
CA ARG A 93 1.98 16.37 -14.82
C ARG A 93 1.23 15.76 -13.63
N ALA A 94 0.03 15.23 -13.84
CA ALA A 94 -0.79 14.67 -12.76
C ALA A 94 -0.12 13.46 -12.09
N ILE A 95 0.48 12.57 -12.88
CA ILE A 95 1.12 11.35 -12.37
C ILE A 95 2.36 11.69 -11.55
N ILE A 96 3.21 12.59 -12.05
CA ILE A 96 4.42 13.01 -11.34
C ILE A 96 4.06 13.77 -10.05
N GLU A 97 3.05 14.64 -10.08
CA GLU A 97 2.55 15.33 -8.87
C GLU A 97 2.02 14.33 -7.83
N GLN A 98 1.19 13.36 -8.24
CA GLN A 98 0.66 12.31 -7.36
C GLN A 98 1.77 11.42 -6.79
N LEU A 99 2.73 11.00 -7.62
CA LEU A 99 3.87 10.19 -7.18
C LEU A 99 4.74 10.95 -6.18
N ARG A 100 5.00 12.24 -6.44
CA ARG A 100 5.75 13.11 -5.53
C ARG A 100 5.02 13.27 -4.20
N ALA A 101 3.70 13.42 -4.20
CA ALA A 101 2.89 13.51 -2.99
C ALA A 101 2.98 12.26 -2.11
N ARG A 102 3.05 11.06 -2.71
CA ARG A 102 3.21 9.78 -1.97
C ARG A 102 4.49 9.70 -1.14
N PHE A 103 5.52 10.51 -1.45
CA PHE A 103 6.75 10.60 -0.67
C PHE A 103 6.68 11.60 0.50
N ALA A 104 5.51 12.18 0.78
CA ALA A 104 5.29 13.15 1.85
C ALA A 104 6.35 14.27 1.86
N PRO A 105 6.37 15.14 0.82
CA PRO A 105 7.29 16.26 0.76
C PRO A 105 7.09 17.18 1.98
N GLY A 106 8.17 17.73 2.52
CA GLY A 106 8.12 18.61 3.71
C GLY A 106 7.93 17.90 5.05
N ALA A 107 7.48 16.64 5.09
CA ALA A 107 7.33 15.91 6.34
C ALA A 107 8.68 15.60 7.01
N SER A 108 8.73 15.74 8.33
CA SER A 108 9.83 15.28 9.18
C SER A 108 9.86 13.74 9.29
N SER A 109 10.99 13.16 9.70
CA SER A 109 11.11 11.72 9.90
C SER A 109 10.06 11.18 10.89
N ARG A 110 9.76 11.93 11.96
CA ARG A 110 8.72 11.55 12.94
C ARG A 110 7.33 11.54 12.30
N GLN A 111 7.00 12.54 11.49
CA GLN A 111 5.72 12.59 10.77
C GLN A 111 5.60 11.45 9.75
N CYS A 112 6.68 11.08 9.05
CA CYS A 112 6.70 9.94 8.14
C CYS A 112 6.45 8.61 8.87
N VAL A 113 7.05 8.42 10.05
CA VAL A 113 6.78 7.23 10.89
C VAL A 113 5.31 7.19 11.31
N SER A 114 4.72 8.33 11.69
CA SER A 114 3.30 8.42 12.02
C SER A 114 2.41 8.09 10.81
N LEU A 115 2.73 8.66 9.64
CA LEU A 115 2.04 8.39 8.38
C LEU A 115 2.01 6.89 8.06
N VAL A 116 3.17 6.23 8.04
CA VAL A 116 3.27 4.79 7.75
C VAL A 116 2.44 3.98 8.76
N ASN A 117 2.52 4.32 10.05
CA ASN A 117 1.72 3.64 11.07
C ASN A 117 0.21 3.84 10.86
N GLY A 118 -0.22 5.02 10.42
CA GLY A 118 -1.60 5.31 10.05
C GLY A 118 -2.08 4.47 8.87
N LEU A 119 -1.27 4.36 7.82
CA LEU A 119 -1.58 3.53 6.64
C LEU A 119 -1.70 2.04 7.01
N ILE A 120 -0.84 1.54 7.91
CA ILE A 120 -0.93 0.16 8.42
C ILE A 120 -2.24 -0.05 9.18
N ASN A 121 -2.63 0.89 10.04
CA ASN A 121 -3.88 0.79 10.80
C ASN A 121 -5.09 0.77 9.88
N GLN A 122 -5.18 1.73 8.94
CA GLN A 122 -6.27 1.79 7.97
C GLN A 122 -6.37 0.52 7.11
N SER A 123 -5.23 -0.07 6.77
CA SER A 123 -5.18 -1.32 6.01
C SER A 123 -5.69 -2.52 6.82
N MET A 124 -5.42 -2.56 8.13
CA MET A 124 -6.00 -3.57 9.02
C MET A 124 -7.50 -3.36 9.22
N ASP A 125 -7.95 -2.13 9.46
CA ASP A 125 -9.32 -1.82 9.86
C ASP A 125 -10.32 -2.09 8.73
N ASN A 126 -9.99 -1.72 7.49
CA ASN A 126 -10.87 -1.98 6.34
C ASN A 126 -11.13 -3.48 6.09
N TRP A 127 -10.21 -4.36 6.50
CA TRP A 127 -10.36 -5.81 6.33
C TRP A 127 -10.96 -6.45 7.57
N ARG A 128 -10.53 -6.00 8.77
CA ARG A 128 -11.04 -6.50 10.04
C ARG A 128 -12.53 -6.27 10.17
N THR A 129 -13.05 -5.09 9.82
CA THR A 129 -14.49 -4.79 9.90
C THR A 129 -15.28 -5.60 8.88
N ARG A 130 -14.84 -5.67 7.61
CA ARG A 130 -15.54 -6.44 6.56
C ARG A 130 -15.65 -7.93 6.86
N TRP A 131 -14.63 -8.53 7.48
CA TRP A 131 -14.68 -9.94 7.89
C TRP A 131 -15.46 -10.15 9.19
N TYR A 132 -15.36 -9.24 10.17
CA TYR A 132 -16.17 -9.32 11.40
C TYR A 132 -17.67 -9.25 11.05
N ASP A 133 -18.05 -8.38 10.12
CA ASP A 133 -19.41 -8.27 9.60
C ASP A 133 -19.85 -9.56 8.86
N ALA A 134 -18.98 -10.12 8.02
CA ALA A 134 -19.26 -11.36 7.30
C ALA A 134 -19.38 -12.58 8.25
N TYR A 135 -18.51 -12.65 9.25
CA TYR A 135 -18.55 -13.69 10.27
C TYR A 135 -19.76 -13.54 11.19
N GLN A 136 -20.15 -12.33 11.61
CA GLN A 136 -21.37 -12.12 12.39
C GLN A 136 -22.63 -12.50 11.60
N ARG A 137 -22.69 -12.18 10.31
CA ARG A 137 -23.80 -12.63 9.44
C ARG A 137 -23.89 -14.16 9.33
N TRP A 138 -22.73 -14.82 9.25
CA TRP A 138 -22.68 -16.28 9.13
C TRP A 138 -22.88 -17.01 10.46
N SER A 139 -22.43 -16.44 11.58
CA SER A 139 -22.41 -17.11 12.90
C SER A 139 -23.52 -16.69 13.86
N VAL A 140 -24.18 -15.52 13.67
CA VAL A 140 -25.19 -15.01 14.61
C VAL A 140 -26.60 -14.93 14.01
N GLY A 141 -26.80 -15.19 12.72
CA GLY A 141 -28.14 -15.39 12.14
C GLY A 141 -29.18 -14.33 12.55
N ILE A 142 -28.87 -13.04 12.41
CA ILE A 142 -29.83 -11.98 12.72
C ILE A 142 -30.63 -11.66 11.45
N HIS A 143 -31.95 -11.87 11.54
CA HIS A 143 -32.97 -11.42 10.59
C HIS A 143 -33.03 -9.89 10.49
#